data_AF-A0A7S0TA76-F1
#
_entry.id   AF-A0A7S0TA76-F1
#
_cell.length_a   1.000
_cell.length_b   1.000
_cell.length_c   1.000
_cell.angle_alpha   90.00
_cell.angle_beta   90.00
_cell.angle_gamma   90.00
#
_symmetry.space_group_name_H-M   'P 1'
#
loop_
_entity.id
_entity.type
_entity.pdbx_description
1 polymer ?
#
loop_
_entity_poly.entity_id
_entity_poly.type
_entity_poly.pdbx_seq_one_letter_code
_entity_poly.pdbx_strand_id
1 'polypeptide(L)'
;MKVKALSRSKASTERECVGDLRKHSRNLDPVYHPMQRPREMARAVQSAKMERMFAKPLVGNFGNGHQDAVYHTAISRKSLLPMISGCADGTVSLWDLPTRSCVSTLNAHRQAVKGLTFGLDQDFYSCSQDGTVRRFVIPDVLSKKNDSEASNLNG
;
A
#
# COMPACT_ATOMS: atom_id res chain seq x y z
N MET A 1 51.11 -43.23 19.73
CA MET A 1 49.92 -42.51 20.24
C MET A 1 49.68 -41.31 19.32
N LYS A 2 48.50 -41.16 18.69
CA LYS A 2 48.20 -40.00 17.84
C LYS A 2 47.37 -39.01 18.65
N VAL A 3 47.94 -37.84 18.94
CA VAL A 3 47.23 -36.74 19.60
C VAL A 3 46.79 -35.74 18.54
N LYS A 4 45.51 -35.38 18.52
CA LYS A 4 44.97 -34.27 17.73
C LYS A 4 44.24 -33.31 18.67
N ALA A 5 44.56 -32.03 18.56
CA ALA A 5 43.90 -30.94 19.27
C ALA A 5 43.14 -30.05 18.29
N LEU A 6 42.14 -29.32 18.79
CA LEU A 6 41.38 -28.34 18.00
C LEU A 6 42.28 -27.15 17.64
N SER A 7 42.48 -26.90 16.34
CA SER A 7 43.14 -25.69 15.84
C SER A 7 42.12 -24.81 15.12
N ARG A 8 42.12 -23.51 15.44
CA ARG A 8 41.27 -22.50 14.77
C ARG A 8 42.17 -21.43 14.15
N SER A 9 41.96 -21.13 12.87
CA SER A 9 42.70 -20.08 12.16
C SER A 9 41.96 -18.74 12.25
N LYS A 10 42.70 -17.63 12.31
CA LYS A 10 42.09 -16.27 12.33
C LYS A 10 41.28 -15.98 11.07
N ALA A 11 41.74 -16.47 9.92
CA ALA A 11 41.06 -16.38 8.63
C ALA A 11 39.63 -16.98 8.60
N SER A 12 39.29 -17.84 9.57
CA SER A 12 37.94 -18.43 9.68
C SER A 12 36.90 -17.50 10.32
N THR A 13 37.35 -16.47 11.04
CA THR A 13 36.48 -15.55 11.81
C THR A 13 36.62 -14.10 11.34
N GLU A 14 37.83 -13.73 10.89
CA GLU A 14 38.13 -12.38 10.44
C GLU A 14 37.73 -12.18 8.97
N ARG A 15 37.43 -10.93 8.65
CA ARG A 15 37.22 -10.46 7.27
C ARG A 15 38.56 -10.37 6.55
N GLU A 16 38.57 -10.61 5.24
CA GLU A 16 39.80 -10.54 4.43
C GLU A 16 40.09 -9.10 4.00
N CYS A 17 39.06 -8.36 3.56
CA CYS A 17 39.12 -6.94 3.26
C CYS A 17 38.25 -6.08 4.21
N VAL A 18 38.49 -4.77 4.27
CA VAL A 18 37.80 -3.85 5.19
C VAL A 18 36.29 -3.72 4.87
N GLY A 19 35.89 -3.89 3.61
CA GLY A 19 34.50 -3.85 3.17
C GLY A 19 33.72 -5.16 3.35
N ASP A 20 34.42 -6.27 3.65
CA ASP A 20 33.78 -7.58 3.73
C ASP A 20 33.06 -7.78 5.07
N LEU A 21 31.96 -8.52 5.02
CA LEU A 21 31.25 -8.98 6.20
C LEU A 21 32.12 -9.94 7.00
N ARG A 22 32.00 -9.87 8.33
CA ARG A 22 32.67 -10.82 9.21
C ARG A 22 32.08 -12.22 9.03
N LYS A 23 32.95 -13.23 8.97
CA LYS A 23 32.55 -14.62 8.86
C LYS A 23 32.02 -15.10 10.21
N HIS A 24 30.76 -15.55 10.23
CA HIS A 24 30.12 -16.10 11.42
C HIS A 24 29.86 -17.59 11.22
N SER A 25 30.59 -18.44 11.95
CA SER A 25 30.29 -19.87 12.02
C SER A 25 29.14 -20.10 13.00
N ARG A 26 28.19 -20.96 12.60
CA ARG A 26 27.03 -21.32 13.41
C ARG A 26 27.07 -22.83 13.65
N ASN A 27 27.00 -23.23 14.91
CA ASN A 27 26.65 -24.61 15.26
C ASN A 27 25.12 -24.63 15.54
N LEU A 28 24.39 -25.59 14.98
CA LEU A 28 22.93 -25.71 15.13
C LEU A 28 22.51 -26.77 16.17
N ASP A 29 23.46 -27.46 16.80
CA ASP A 29 23.10 -28.51 17.77
C ASP A 29 22.21 -27.94 18.90
N PRO A 30 21.08 -28.59 19.22
CA PRO A 30 20.14 -28.12 20.24
C PRO A 30 20.76 -27.95 21.64
N VAL A 31 21.82 -28.71 21.93
CA VAL A 31 22.57 -28.66 23.21
C VAL A 31 23.20 -27.28 23.43
N TYR A 32 23.71 -26.63 22.37
CA TYR A 32 24.28 -25.28 22.45
C TYR A 32 23.20 -24.18 22.36
N HIS A 33 21.95 -24.55 22.08
CA HIS A 33 20.80 -23.64 21.95
C HIS A 33 19.67 -24.03 22.92
N PRO A 34 19.90 -24.00 24.24
CA PRO A 34 18.87 -24.36 25.21
C PRO A 34 17.66 -23.40 25.16
N MET A 35 16.53 -23.82 25.75
CA MET A 35 15.31 -23.00 25.88
C MET A 35 14.75 -22.49 24.54
N GLN A 36 14.56 -23.37 23.55
CA GLN A 36 13.97 -22.99 22.26
C GLN A 36 12.54 -22.43 22.43
N ARG A 37 11.64 -23.21 23.08
CA ARG A 37 10.24 -22.79 23.28
C ARG A 37 10.08 -21.48 24.07
N PRO A 38 10.75 -21.27 25.22
CA PRO A 38 10.65 -20.00 25.95
C PRO A 38 11.20 -18.80 25.15
N ARG A 39 12.29 -18.98 24.38
CA ARG A 39 12.84 -17.91 23.53
C ARG A 39 11.88 -17.53 22.41
N GLU A 40 11.24 -18.50 21.78
CA GLU A 40 10.23 -18.27 20.75
C GLU A 40 8.98 -17.61 21.31
N MET A 41 8.50 -18.05 22.48
CA MET A 41 7.36 -17.42 23.16
C MET A 41 7.65 -15.95 23.51
N ALA A 42 8.85 -15.65 24.01
CA ALA A 42 9.25 -14.27 24.30
C ALA A 42 9.29 -13.41 23.02
N ARG A 43 9.82 -13.96 21.91
CA ARG A 43 9.82 -13.29 20.60
C ARG A 43 8.41 -13.06 20.07
N ALA A 44 7.51 -14.02 20.23
CA ALA A 44 6.11 -13.90 19.82
C ALA A 44 5.35 -12.84 20.64
N VAL A 45 5.58 -12.79 21.95
CA VAL A 45 5.00 -11.74 22.80
C VAL A 45 5.56 -10.36 22.42
N GLN A 46 6.86 -10.28 22.13
CA GLN A 46 7.48 -9.05 21.62
C GLN A 46 6.91 -8.66 20.26
N SER A 47 6.73 -9.59 19.32
CA SER A 47 6.17 -9.29 18.00
C SER A 47 4.73 -8.78 18.11
N ALA A 48 3.90 -9.41 18.93
CA ALA A 48 2.53 -8.95 19.18
C ALA A 48 2.48 -7.55 19.83
N LYS A 49 3.42 -7.27 20.76
CA LYS A 49 3.57 -5.91 21.32
C LYS A 49 3.99 -4.91 20.25
N MET A 50 4.95 -5.27 19.39
CA MET A 50 5.41 -4.40 18.30
C MET A 50 4.30 -4.13 17.29
N GLU A 51 3.53 -5.15 16.92
CA GLU A 51 2.35 -5.00 16.04
C GLU A 51 1.37 -3.96 16.60
N ARG A 52 1.02 -4.06 17.89
CA ARG A 52 0.14 -3.08 18.55
C ARG A 52 0.75 -1.68 18.62
N MET A 53 2.06 -1.57 18.86
CA MET A 53 2.78 -0.29 18.89
C MET A 53 2.84 0.38 17.51
N PHE A 54 2.91 -0.42 16.44
CA PHE A 54 2.97 0.05 15.06
C PHE A 54 1.62 0.07 14.35
N ALA A 55 0.53 -0.31 15.01
CA ALA A 55 -0.83 -0.25 14.48
C ALA A 55 -1.29 1.21 14.33
N LYS A 56 -0.85 1.85 13.25
CA LYS A 56 -1.26 3.19 12.82
C LYS A 56 -2.02 3.04 11.49
N PRO A 57 -3.28 2.56 11.52
CA PRO A 57 -4.00 2.14 10.32
C PRO A 57 -4.41 3.32 9.42
N LEU A 58 -4.52 4.53 9.97
CA LEU A 58 -4.91 5.72 9.24
C LEU A 58 -3.71 6.26 8.44
N VAL A 59 -3.78 6.17 7.11
CA VAL A 59 -2.75 6.72 6.20
C VAL A 59 -2.99 8.21 5.93
N GLY A 60 -4.25 8.63 5.82
CA GLY A 60 -4.64 10.02 5.61
C GLY A 60 -6.05 10.16 5.02
N ASN A 61 -6.42 11.38 4.69
CA ASN A 61 -7.67 11.74 4.02
C ASN A 61 -7.41 12.18 2.57
N PHE A 62 -8.48 12.35 1.80
CA PHE A 62 -8.44 12.89 0.45
C PHE A 62 -8.73 14.39 0.47
N GLY A 63 -7.73 15.22 0.14
CA GLY A 63 -7.83 16.68 0.09
C GLY A 63 -8.68 17.32 1.19
N ASN A 64 -9.57 18.24 0.79
CA ASN A 64 -10.52 18.91 1.68
C ASN A 64 -11.83 18.11 1.87
N GLY A 65 -11.92 16.88 1.33
CA GLY A 65 -13.15 16.09 1.31
C GLY A 65 -14.28 16.72 0.50
N HIS A 66 -15.49 16.21 0.73
CA HIS A 66 -16.74 16.72 0.16
C HIS A 66 -17.40 17.75 1.08
N GLN A 67 -18.31 18.58 0.54
CA GLN A 67 -19.04 19.56 1.34
C GLN A 67 -20.10 18.91 2.24
N ASP A 68 -20.65 17.78 1.82
CA ASP A 68 -21.67 17.02 2.56
C ASP A 68 -21.30 15.52 2.60
N ALA A 69 -22.18 14.69 3.16
CA ALA A 69 -21.96 13.27 3.36
C ALA A 69 -21.72 12.52 2.04
N VAL A 70 -20.67 11.68 2.04
CA VAL A 70 -20.38 10.76 0.93
C VAL A 70 -21.26 9.52 1.10
N TYR A 71 -22.18 9.30 0.16
CA TYR A 71 -23.05 8.11 0.18
C TYR A 71 -22.42 6.93 -0.57
N HIS A 72 -21.69 7.20 -1.64
CA HIS A 72 -21.15 6.15 -2.50
C HIS A 72 -19.73 6.45 -2.95
N THR A 73 -18.92 5.41 -3.04
CA THR A 73 -17.59 5.43 -3.65
C THR A 73 -17.49 4.29 -4.64
N ALA A 74 -16.69 4.48 -5.69
CA ALA A 74 -16.31 3.41 -6.58
C ALA A 74 -14.85 3.56 -6.98
N ILE A 75 -14.26 2.44 -7.40
CA ILE A 75 -12.90 2.35 -7.90
C ILE A 75 -12.97 1.61 -9.24
N SER A 76 -12.13 2.02 -10.19
CA SER A 76 -12.02 1.34 -11.47
C SER A 76 -11.44 -0.06 -11.28
N ARG A 77 -11.99 -1.05 -11.99
CA ARG A 77 -11.42 -2.41 -12.00
C ARG A 77 -10.20 -2.54 -12.91
N LYS A 78 -10.02 -1.63 -13.87
CA LYS A 78 -8.92 -1.66 -14.83
C LYS A 78 -7.71 -0.83 -14.38
N SER A 79 -7.93 0.26 -13.64
CA SER A 79 -6.87 1.15 -13.18
C SER A 79 -6.98 1.39 -11.68
N LEU A 80 -5.84 1.33 -10.99
CA LEU A 80 -5.72 1.57 -9.55
C LEU A 80 -5.64 3.07 -9.21
N LEU A 81 -5.67 3.97 -10.20
CA LEU A 81 -5.42 5.40 -9.99
C LEU A 81 -6.69 6.20 -9.67
N PRO A 82 -7.79 6.08 -10.44
CA PRO A 82 -8.97 6.91 -10.19
C PRO A 82 -9.89 6.27 -9.15
N MET A 83 -10.16 7.02 -8.10
CA MET A 83 -11.29 6.77 -7.20
C MET A 83 -12.35 7.84 -7.45
N ILE A 84 -13.62 7.44 -7.42
CA ILE A 84 -14.73 8.38 -7.53
C ILE A 84 -15.60 8.27 -6.29
N SER A 85 -16.17 9.40 -5.90
CA SER A 85 -17.07 9.49 -4.76
C SER A 85 -18.22 10.43 -5.08
N GLY A 86 -19.43 10.04 -4.69
CA GLY A 86 -20.66 10.79 -4.85
C GLY A 86 -21.16 11.32 -3.51
N CYS A 87 -21.53 12.59 -3.52
CA CYS A 87 -21.95 13.33 -2.34
C CYS A 87 -23.47 13.57 -2.31
N ALA A 88 -23.98 13.86 -1.10
CA ALA A 88 -25.36 14.26 -0.85
C ALA A 88 -25.75 15.58 -1.53
N ASP A 89 -24.78 16.46 -1.79
CA ASP A 89 -24.97 17.74 -2.50
C ASP A 89 -25.20 17.58 -4.02
N GLY A 90 -25.10 16.35 -4.57
CA GLY A 90 -25.23 16.06 -5.99
C GLY A 90 -23.92 16.17 -6.79
N THR A 91 -22.80 16.45 -6.10
CA THR A 91 -21.47 16.49 -6.69
C THR A 91 -20.82 15.10 -6.73
N VAL A 92 -19.98 14.92 -7.73
CA VAL A 92 -19.14 13.74 -7.90
C VAL A 92 -17.70 14.21 -8.02
N SER A 93 -16.83 13.75 -7.13
CA SER A 93 -15.40 14.09 -7.18
C SER A 93 -14.57 12.91 -7.64
N LEU A 94 -13.66 13.20 -8.56
CA LEU A 94 -12.62 12.31 -9.06
C LEU A 94 -11.33 12.57 -8.27
N TRP A 95 -10.81 11.52 -7.65
CA TRP A 95 -9.62 11.56 -6.82
C TRP A 95 -8.50 10.77 -7.47
N ASP A 96 -7.30 11.33 -7.36
CA ASP A 96 -6.05 10.64 -7.68
C ASP A 96 -5.49 10.00 -6.41
N LEU A 97 -5.42 8.66 -6.39
CA LEU A 97 -4.98 7.89 -5.22
C LEU A 97 -3.54 8.16 -4.75
N PRO A 98 -2.51 8.23 -5.62
CA PRO A 98 -1.13 8.50 -5.19
C PRO A 98 -0.96 9.90 -4.58
N THR A 99 -1.54 10.93 -5.19
CA THR A 99 -1.43 12.31 -4.68
C THR A 99 -2.46 12.64 -3.61
N ARG A 100 -3.51 11.81 -3.43
CA ARG A 100 -4.66 12.05 -2.54
C ARG A 100 -5.34 13.40 -2.79
N SER A 101 -5.27 13.88 -4.03
CA SER A 101 -5.78 15.18 -4.43
C SER A 101 -7.05 15.04 -5.27
N CYS A 102 -7.92 16.05 -5.20
CA CYS A 102 -9.11 16.13 -6.04
C CYS A 102 -8.67 16.60 -7.43
N VAL A 103 -8.84 15.75 -8.44
CA VAL A 103 -8.53 16.08 -9.83
C VAL A 103 -9.64 16.94 -10.41
N SER A 104 -10.89 16.59 -10.14
CA SER A 104 -12.05 17.33 -10.59
C SER A 104 -13.26 17.09 -9.71
N THR A 105 -14.07 18.13 -9.53
CA THR A 105 -15.40 18.06 -8.92
C THR A 105 -16.43 18.37 -9.99
N LEU A 106 -17.36 17.44 -10.20
CA LEU A 106 -18.39 17.49 -11.22
C LEU A 106 -19.74 17.71 -10.56
N ASN A 107 -20.44 18.79 -10.92
CA ASN A 107 -21.83 19.00 -10.52
C ASN A 107 -22.73 18.09 -11.36
N ALA A 108 -22.83 16.82 -10.96
CA ALA A 108 -23.51 15.80 -11.73
C ALA A 108 -25.04 15.91 -11.62
N HIS A 109 -25.57 16.10 -10.42
CA HIS A 109 -27.00 16.01 -10.13
C HIS A 109 -27.50 17.17 -9.27
N ARG A 110 -28.82 17.41 -9.28
CA ARG A 110 -29.47 18.42 -8.42
C ARG A 110 -29.75 17.89 -7.01
N GLN A 111 -29.86 16.57 -6.87
CA GLN A 111 -30.11 15.88 -5.61
C GLN A 111 -28.99 14.89 -5.32
N ALA A 112 -28.99 14.33 -4.11
CA ALA A 112 -28.02 13.37 -3.63
C ALA A 112 -27.75 12.23 -4.62
N VAL A 113 -26.47 11.96 -4.85
CA VAL A 113 -26.03 10.81 -5.65
C VAL A 113 -26.27 9.54 -4.85
N LYS A 114 -27.16 8.67 -5.34
CA LYS A 114 -27.60 7.43 -4.70
C LYS A 114 -26.93 6.18 -5.27
N GLY A 115 -26.09 6.34 -6.28
CA GLY A 115 -25.30 5.24 -6.79
C GLY A 115 -24.26 5.73 -7.78
N LEU A 116 -23.14 5.01 -7.79
CA LEU A 116 -22.01 5.35 -8.60
C LEU A 116 -21.29 4.05 -9.00
N THR A 117 -21.05 3.86 -10.29
CA THR A 117 -20.38 2.66 -10.80
C THR A 117 -19.44 2.99 -11.93
N PHE A 118 -18.30 2.31 -11.99
CA PHE A 118 -17.43 2.35 -13.14
C PHE A 118 -17.98 1.47 -14.26
N GLY A 119 -17.85 1.97 -15.49
CA GLY A 119 -18.00 1.18 -16.70
C GLY A 119 -16.74 0.38 -17.02
N LEU A 120 -16.79 -0.36 -18.13
CA LEU A 120 -15.63 -1.09 -18.65
C LEU A 120 -14.67 -0.16 -19.41
N ASP A 121 -15.16 0.88 -20.07
CA ASP A 121 -14.38 1.72 -20.98
C ASP A 121 -14.26 3.13 -20.42
N GLN A 122 -13.24 3.36 -19.57
CA GLN A 122 -12.86 4.65 -18.92
C GLN A 122 -14.00 5.61 -18.51
N ASP A 123 -15.20 5.10 -18.35
CA ASP A 123 -16.40 5.84 -18.08
C ASP A 123 -16.91 5.48 -16.69
N PHE A 124 -17.74 6.34 -16.14
CA PHE A 124 -18.53 6.03 -14.96
C PHE A 124 -19.96 6.52 -15.11
N TYR A 125 -20.84 5.88 -14.35
CA TYR A 125 -22.25 6.18 -14.30
C TYR A 125 -22.60 6.63 -12.89
N SER A 126 -23.34 7.73 -12.79
CA SER A 126 -23.94 8.21 -11.55
C SER A 126 -25.45 8.16 -11.65
N CYS A 127 -26.12 7.76 -10.58
CA CYS A 127 -27.56 7.84 -10.43
C CYS A 127 -27.92 8.67 -9.19
N SER A 128 -29.00 9.43 -9.29
CA SER A 128 -29.46 10.34 -8.23
C SER A 128 -30.94 10.16 -7.94
N GLN A 129 -31.35 10.68 -6.79
CA GLN A 129 -32.74 10.79 -6.39
C GLN A 129 -33.56 11.73 -7.30
N ASP A 130 -32.90 12.53 -8.14
CA ASP A 130 -33.54 13.33 -9.19
C ASP A 130 -34.15 12.48 -10.33
N GLY A 131 -33.98 11.16 -10.28
CA GLY A 131 -34.54 10.22 -11.25
C GLY A 131 -33.71 10.11 -12.53
N THR A 132 -32.52 10.70 -12.57
CA THR A 132 -31.64 10.66 -13.73
C THR A 132 -30.42 9.79 -13.50
N VAL A 133 -29.96 9.18 -14.59
CA VAL A 133 -28.67 8.49 -14.68
C VAL A 133 -27.81 9.24 -15.68
N ARG A 134 -26.59 9.61 -15.29
CA ARG A 134 -25.65 10.33 -16.14
C ARG A 134 -24.40 9.50 -16.33
N ARG A 135 -23.88 9.52 -17.57
CA ARG A 135 -22.60 8.91 -17.94
C ARG A 135 -21.56 10.01 -18.08
N PHE A 136 -20.38 9.76 -17.53
CA PHE A 136 -19.23 10.64 -17.61
C PHE A 136 -18.01 9.87 -18.12
N VAL A 137 -17.21 10.53 -18.95
CA VAL A 137 -15.95 10.00 -19.47
C VAL A 137 -14.81 10.55 -18.62
N ILE A 138 -13.90 9.69 -18.19
CA ILE A 138 -12.71 10.10 -17.44
C ILE A 138 -11.62 10.48 -18.45
N PRO A 139 -11.05 11.68 -18.39
CA PRO A 139 -9.99 12.07 -19.30
C PRO A 139 -8.71 11.25 -19.03
N ASP A 140 -8.10 10.76 -20.11
CA ASP A 140 -6.85 9.97 -20.15
C ASP A 140 -5.61 10.64 -19.52
N VAL A 141 -5.73 11.86 -19.00
CA VAL A 141 -4.62 12.61 -18.40
C VAL A 141 -4.07 11.88 -17.16
N LEU A 142 -4.87 11.03 -16.52
CA LEU A 142 -4.46 10.18 -15.41
C LEU A 142 -3.82 8.85 -15.85
N SER A 143 -4.07 8.37 -17.07
CA SER A 143 -3.46 7.11 -17.56
C SER A 143 -2.01 7.29 -18.03
N LYS A 144 -1.69 8.45 -18.64
CA LYS A 144 -0.40 8.69 -19.32
C LYS A 144 0.79 9.07 -18.43
N LYS A 145 0.57 9.56 -17.19
CA LYS A 145 1.69 9.94 -16.30
C LYS A 145 2.61 8.77 -15.97
N ASN A 146 2.07 7.56 -15.88
CA ASN A 146 2.83 6.36 -15.53
C ASN A 146 3.62 5.78 -16.71
N ASP A 147 3.14 5.92 -17.95
CA ASP A 147 3.85 5.40 -19.13
C ASP A 147 5.16 6.18 -19.37
N SER A 148 5.15 7.49 -19.10
CA SER A 148 6.34 8.34 -19.21
C SER A 148 7.36 8.15 -18.09
N GLU A 149 6.92 7.80 -16.88
CA GLU A 149 7.83 7.52 -15.75
C GLU A 149 8.40 6.10 -15.84
N ALA A 150 7.64 5.12 -16.35
CA ALA A 150 8.11 3.77 -16.59
C ALA A 150 9.15 3.69 -17.74
N SER A 151 9.07 4.56 -18.75
CA SER A 151 10.09 4.63 -19.80
C SER A 151 11.42 5.24 -19.32
N ASN A 152 11.41 6.06 -18.27
CA ASN A 152 12.59 6.75 -17.74
C ASN A 152 13.40 5.91 -16.73
N LEU A 153 12.92 4.72 -16.35
CA LEU A 153 13.62 3.79 -15.45
C LEU A 153 14.39 2.69 -16.18
N ASN A 154 14.38 2.68 -17.52
CA ASN A 154 15.09 1.73 -18.37
C ASN A 154 16.20 2.39 -19.24
N GLY A 155 16.70 3.57 -18.83
CA GLY A 155 17.78 4.30 -19.50
C GLY A 155 19.10 4.24 -18.74
#